data_AF-A0A2J7ZER9-F1
#
_entry.id   AF-A0A2J7ZER9-F1
#
_cell.length_a   1.000
_cell.length_b   1.000
_cell.length_c   1.000
_cell.angle_alpha   90.00
_cell.angle_beta   90.00
_cell.angle_gamma   90.00
#
_symmetry.space_group_name_H-M   'P 1'
#
loop_
_entity.id
_entity.type
_entity.pdbx_description
1 polymer ?
#
loop_
_entity_poly.entity_id
_entity_poly.type
_entity_poly.pdbx_seq_one_letter_code
_entity_poly.pdbx_strand_id
1 'polypeptide(L)'
;MHRGKSAIVACAATAALLGPVGVAAADGSAPASTPAATPSAKTAKGAGDGSRGLCKRAKKIDKRLDRALKRLKGPATVKGSVARLAKRVERAKKADHSEVETFLNHKFTFRRSLVPTLEQRQKDLSKVQKWCASRGEGSGK
;
A
#
# COMPACT_ATOMS: atom_id res chain seq x y z
N MET A 1 -17.49 -16.97 -26.99
CA MET A 1 -18.30 -15.87 -26.41
C MET A 1 -19.17 -16.49 -25.33
N HIS A 2 -18.79 -16.37 -24.04
CA HIS A 2 -19.57 -16.93 -22.94
C HIS A 2 -20.24 -15.81 -22.16
N ARG A 3 -21.55 -15.63 -22.43
CA ARG A 3 -22.47 -14.82 -21.64
C ARG A 3 -22.76 -15.56 -20.33
N GLY A 4 -22.05 -15.19 -19.27
CA GLY A 4 -22.35 -15.60 -17.90
C GLY A 4 -23.24 -14.54 -17.23
N LYS A 5 -24.41 -14.96 -16.78
CA LYS A 5 -25.53 -14.15 -16.29
C LYS A 5 -25.20 -13.50 -14.94
N SER A 6 -25.55 -12.21 -14.80
CA SER A 6 -25.53 -11.45 -13.54
C SER A 6 -26.54 -12.01 -12.54
N ALA A 7 -26.12 -12.23 -11.31
CA ALA A 7 -27.00 -12.37 -10.15
C ALA A 7 -26.64 -11.28 -9.14
N ILE A 8 -27.51 -10.28 -9.02
CA ILE A 8 -27.45 -9.23 -8.00
C ILE A 8 -28.13 -9.81 -6.77
N VAL A 9 -27.37 -10.01 -5.69
CA VAL A 9 -27.92 -10.37 -4.37
C VAL A 9 -27.84 -9.13 -3.50
N ALA A 10 -28.99 -8.50 -3.28
CA ALA A 10 -29.20 -7.47 -2.29
C ALA A 10 -29.45 -8.14 -0.93
N CYS A 11 -28.65 -7.82 0.09
CA CYS A 11 -28.94 -8.17 1.48
C CYS A 11 -29.02 -6.90 2.32
N ALA A 12 -30.10 -6.83 3.10
CA ALA A 12 -30.65 -5.69 3.78
C ALA A 12 -29.76 -5.16 4.91
N ALA A 13 -29.87 -3.85 5.13
CA ALA A 13 -29.37 -3.17 6.33
C ALA A 13 -30.25 -3.51 7.53
N THR A 14 -29.64 -4.00 8.61
CA THR A 14 -30.25 -4.05 9.94
C THR A 14 -29.49 -3.09 10.86
N ALA A 15 -30.14 -1.96 11.14
CA ALA A 15 -29.77 -1.08 12.23
C ALA A 15 -30.38 -1.65 13.53
N ALA A 16 -29.55 -1.85 14.56
CA ALA A 16 -30.01 -2.08 15.92
C ALA A 16 -29.13 -1.26 16.87
N LEU A 17 -29.72 -0.16 17.36
CA LEU A 17 -29.31 0.52 18.59
C LEU A 17 -29.44 -0.43 19.78
N LEU A 18 -28.57 -0.27 20.80
CA LEU A 18 -28.87 -0.35 22.25
C LEU A 18 -27.55 -0.35 23.07
N GLY A 19 -27.29 0.74 23.81
CA GLY A 19 -26.58 0.66 25.10
C GLY A 19 -27.57 0.26 26.22
N PRO A 20 -27.18 0.06 27.49
CA PRO A 20 -26.35 0.99 28.27
C PRO A 20 -25.41 0.39 29.36
N VAL A 21 -24.64 1.30 29.99
CA VAL A 21 -24.03 1.34 31.33
C VAL A 21 -23.73 0.05 32.13
N GLY A 22 -22.46 -0.08 32.54
CA GLY A 22 -22.02 -0.94 33.65
C GLY A 22 -20.87 -0.26 34.39
N VAL A 23 -21.20 0.43 35.48
CA VAL A 23 -20.26 1.04 36.43
C VAL A 23 -19.76 -0.07 37.35
N ALA A 24 -18.45 -0.30 37.40
CA ALA A 24 -17.82 -1.11 38.44
C ALA A 24 -16.90 -0.20 39.24
N ALA A 25 -17.42 0.31 40.36
CA ALA A 25 -16.63 0.88 41.43
C ALA A 25 -15.93 -0.27 42.18
N ALA A 26 -14.62 -0.11 42.40
CA ALA A 26 -13.88 -0.88 43.39
C ALA A 26 -12.99 0.11 44.16
N ASP A 27 -13.49 0.50 45.33
CA ASP A 27 -12.73 1.10 46.42
C ASP A 27 -11.63 0.14 46.88
N GLY A 28 -10.43 0.67 47.17
CA GLY A 28 -9.37 -0.14 47.76
C GLY A 28 -7.95 0.41 47.60
N SER A 29 -7.61 1.35 48.47
CA SER A 29 -6.28 1.54 49.09
C SER A 29 -5.04 1.64 48.20
N ALA A 30 -4.47 2.85 48.17
CA ALA A 30 -3.05 3.05 47.85
C ALA A 30 -2.15 2.23 48.80
N PRO A 31 -1.01 1.73 48.30
CA PRO A 31 0.24 2.26 48.85
C PRO A 31 1.36 2.48 47.83
N ALA A 32 2.20 3.45 48.16
CA ALA A 32 3.65 3.51 47.96
C ALA A 32 4.22 3.55 46.51
N SER A 33 4.59 4.77 46.12
CA SER A 33 5.59 5.08 45.09
C SER A 33 6.94 4.42 45.42
N THR A 34 7.46 3.56 44.56
CA THR A 34 8.89 3.16 44.48
C THR A 34 9.26 2.79 43.02
N PRO A 35 10.54 2.88 42.65
CA PRO A 35 10.99 3.66 41.48
C PRO A 35 10.84 2.96 40.12
N ALA A 36 10.68 3.79 39.09
CA ALA A 36 10.64 3.40 37.69
C ALA A 36 11.84 2.52 37.31
N ALA A 37 11.58 1.24 37.07
CA ALA A 37 12.50 0.37 36.39
C ALA A 37 12.74 0.92 34.98
N THR A 38 13.97 1.36 34.72
CA THR A 38 14.49 1.61 33.38
C THR A 38 14.15 0.41 32.50
N PRO A 39 13.50 0.60 31.32
CA PRO A 39 13.31 -0.49 30.39
C PRO A 39 14.69 -0.90 29.88
N SER A 40 15.29 -1.90 30.53
CA SER A 40 16.38 -2.68 29.97
C SER A 40 15.93 -3.12 28.59
N ALA A 41 16.69 -2.73 27.57
CA ALA A 41 16.41 -3.01 26.18
C ALA A 41 16.22 -4.52 26.01
N LYS A 42 14.96 -4.97 26.06
CA LYS A 42 14.60 -6.34 25.72
C LYS A 42 14.96 -6.51 24.25
N THR A 43 16.01 -7.28 24.01
CA THR A 43 16.26 -7.95 22.73
C THR A 43 14.91 -8.43 22.22
N ALA A 44 14.49 -7.92 21.06
CA ALA A 44 13.13 -8.04 20.55
C ALA A 44 12.71 -9.52 20.47
N LYS A 45 12.10 -10.03 21.55
CA LYS A 45 11.49 -11.36 21.59
C LYS A 45 10.43 -11.38 20.50
N GLY A 46 10.63 -12.27 19.53
CA GLY A 46 9.60 -12.80 18.64
C GLY A 46 8.57 -11.77 18.23
N ALA A 47 8.93 -11.02 17.20
CA ALA A 47 7.97 -10.36 16.35
C ALA A 47 6.67 -11.19 16.20
N GLY A 48 5.54 -10.72 16.75
CA GLY A 48 4.26 -11.38 16.52
C GLY A 48 4.05 -11.64 15.02
N ASP A 49 3.37 -12.73 14.69
CA ASP A 49 2.98 -13.19 13.35
C ASP A 49 2.84 -12.11 12.25
N GLY A 50 2.27 -10.95 12.56
CA GLY A 50 2.07 -9.82 11.65
C GLY A 50 3.36 -9.26 11.03
N SER A 51 4.46 -9.27 11.77
CA SER A 51 5.76 -8.77 11.33
C SER A 51 6.50 -9.72 10.37
N ARG A 52 6.43 -11.03 10.61
CA ARG A 52 6.89 -12.08 9.68
C ARG A 52 6.10 -12.00 8.37
N GLY A 53 4.79 -11.79 8.48
CA GLY A 53 3.91 -11.49 7.34
C GLY A 53 4.34 -10.23 6.58
N LEU A 54 4.67 -9.15 7.30
CA LEU A 54 5.18 -7.92 6.70
C LEU A 54 6.49 -8.17 5.94
N CYS A 55 7.46 -8.86 6.53
CA CYS A 55 8.75 -9.13 5.91
C CYS A 55 8.63 -9.99 4.64
N LYS A 56 7.74 -10.99 4.64
CA LYS A 56 7.42 -11.79 3.44
C LYS A 56 6.76 -10.94 2.36
N ARG A 57 5.83 -10.04 2.73
CA ARG A 57 5.16 -9.13 1.79
C ARG A 57 6.11 -8.08 1.23
N ALA A 58 7.04 -7.56 2.04
CA ALA A 58 7.95 -6.49 1.65
C ALA A 58 8.78 -6.86 0.41
N LYS A 59 9.33 -8.08 0.37
CA LYS A 59 10.05 -8.59 -0.80
C LYS A 59 9.16 -8.67 -2.06
N LYS A 60 7.90 -9.09 -1.90
CA LYS A 60 6.94 -9.20 -3.03
C LYS A 60 6.52 -7.82 -3.54
N ILE A 61 6.31 -6.86 -2.65
CA ILE A 61 5.93 -5.49 -3.00
C ILE A 61 7.09 -4.83 -3.77
N ASP A 62 8.33 -5.02 -3.34
CA ASP A 62 9.50 -4.43 -4.00
C ASP A 62 9.63 -4.88 -5.46
N LYS A 63 9.52 -6.19 -5.71
CA LYS A 63 9.47 -6.74 -7.09
C LYS A 63 8.28 -6.22 -7.91
N ARG A 64 7.17 -5.82 -7.28
CA ARG A 64 6.03 -5.21 -7.99
C ARG A 64 6.30 -3.75 -8.30
N LEU A 65 6.90 -3.00 -7.38
CA LEU A 65 7.30 -1.60 -7.57
C LEU A 65 8.35 -1.48 -8.67
N ASP A 66 9.38 -2.32 -8.66
CA ASP A 66 10.43 -2.34 -9.68
C ASP A 66 9.83 -2.58 -11.08
N ARG A 67 9.00 -3.61 -11.26
CA ARG A 67 8.30 -3.88 -12.53
C ARG A 67 7.41 -2.72 -12.96
N ALA A 68 6.71 -2.08 -12.02
CA ALA A 68 5.87 -0.94 -12.32
C ALA A 68 6.71 0.25 -12.79
N LEU A 69 7.78 0.61 -12.07
CA LEU A 69 8.69 1.70 -12.42
C LEU A 69 9.38 1.44 -13.77
N LYS A 70 9.89 0.23 -14.00
CA LYS A 70 10.49 -0.16 -15.29
C LYS A 70 9.52 0.00 -16.45
N ARG A 71 8.24 -0.37 -16.27
CA ARG A 71 7.21 -0.17 -17.28
C ARG A 71 6.89 1.31 -17.50
N LEU A 72 6.77 2.09 -16.43
CA LEU A 72 6.44 3.52 -16.49
C LEU A 72 7.54 4.34 -17.18
N LYS A 73 8.80 4.07 -16.82
CA LYS A 73 10.01 4.72 -17.38
C LYS A 73 10.47 4.11 -18.70
N GLY A 74 9.81 3.07 -19.18
CA GLY A 74 10.17 2.41 -20.43
C GLY A 74 10.02 3.32 -21.66
N PRO A 75 10.60 2.92 -22.81
CA PRO A 75 10.52 3.69 -24.04
C PRO A 75 9.09 3.73 -24.62
N ALA A 76 8.89 4.51 -25.68
CA ALA A 76 7.58 4.68 -26.32
C ALA A 76 7.04 3.39 -26.99
N THR A 77 7.86 2.37 -27.18
CA THR A 77 7.46 1.04 -27.66
C THR A 77 6.74 0.23 -26.57
N VAL A 78 6.99 0.52 -25.29
CA VAL A 78 6.43 -0.23 -24.17
C VAL A 78 4.99 0.19 -23.90
N LYS A 79 4.07 -0.79 -23.92
CA LYS A 79 2.69 -0.58 -23.48
C LYS A 79 2.70 -0.21 -21.99
N GLY A 80 2.14 0.95 -21.67
CA GLY A 80 2.04 1.41 -20.28
C GLY A 80 3.12 2.41 -19.87
N SER A 81 4.09 2.73 -20.73
CA SER A 81 5.07 3.76 -20.43
C SER A 81 4.49 5.18 -20.53
N VAL A 82 5.14 6.10 -19.83
CA VAL A 82 4.87 7.54 -19.93
C VAL A 82 5.22 8.05 -21.32
N ALA A 83 6.36 7.61 -21.87
CA ALA A 83 6.81 8.00 -23.21
C ALA A 83 5.83 7.60 -24.32
N ARG A 84 5.24 6.39 -24.25
CA ARG A 84 4.24 5.97 -25.23
C ARG A 84 2.97 6.82 -25.14
N LEU A 85 2.58 7.17 -23.92
CA LEU A 85 1.37 7.94 -23.69
C LEU A 85 1.54 9.40 -24.16
N ALA A 86 2.72 10.00 -23.93
CA ALA A 86 3.08 11.29 -24.50
C ALA A 86 2.93 11.29 -26.04
N LYS A 87 3.52 10.31 -26.74
CA LYS A 87 3.35 10.19 -28.21
C LYS A 87 1.88 10.02 -28.65
N ARG A 88 0.99 9.49 -27.80
CA ARG A 88 -0.43 9.38 -28.13
C ARG A 88 -1.16 10.72 -27.96
N VAL A 89 -0.81 11.50 -26.93
CA VAL A 89 -1.32 12.86 -26.75
C VAL A 89 -0.93 13.71 -27.95
N GLU A 90 0.36 13.70 -28.33
CA GLU A 90 0.85 14.46 -29.49
C GLU A 90 0.14 14.08 -30.80
N ARG A 91 -0.16 12.79 -31.00
CA ARG A 91 -0.90 12.35 -32.20
C ARG A 91 -2.36 12.76 -32.19
N ALA A 92 -3.01 12.77 -31.03
CA ALA A 92 -4.39 13.25 -30.92
C ALA A 92 -4.45 14.77 -31.18
N LYS A 93 -3.50 15.52 -30.63
CA LYS A 93 -3.34 16.95 -30.86
C LYS A 93 -3.11 17.28 -32.33
N LYS A 94 -2.23 16.56 -33.02
CA LYS A 94 -1.96 16.74 -34.46
C LYS A 94 -3.13 16.36 -35.38
N ALA A 95 -4.09 15.59 -34.87
CA ALA A 95 -5.28 15.19 -35.60
C ALA A 95 -6.51 16.00 -35.18
N ASP A 96 -6.34 17.05 -34.36
CA ASP A 96 -7.41 17.90 -33.83
C ASP A 96 -8.53 17.12 -33.09
N HIS A 97 -8.18 15.98 -32.49
CA HIS A 97 -9.11 15.15 -31.71
C HIS A 97 -9.12 15.58 -30.23
N SER A 98 -9.80 16.68 -29.92
CA SER A 98 -9.73 17.37 -28.63
C SER A 98 -10.14 16.51 -27.41
N GLU A 99 -11.19 15.69 -27.55
CA GLU A 99 -11.72 14.83 -26.51
C GLU A 99 -10.76 13.68 -26.22
N VAL A 100 -10.16 13.14 -27.29
CA VAL A 100 -9.15 12.08 -27.20
C VAL A 100 -7.88 12.63 -26.57
N GLU A 101 -7.45 13.83 -26.95
CA GLU A 101 -6.32 14.52 -26.35
C GLU A 101 -6.55 14.69 -24.84
N THR A 102 -7.69 15.26 -24.44
CA THR A 102 -8.05 15.51 -23.03
C THR A 102 -8.00 14.21 -22.21
N PHE A 103 -8.66 13.16 -22.70
CA PHE A 103 -8.63 11.86 -22.03
C PHE A 103 -7.22 11.28 -21.89
N LEU A 104 -6.41 11.37 -22.96
CA LEU A 104 -5.03 10.88 -22.93
C LEU A 104 -4.14 11.73 -22.02
N ASN A 105 -4.37 13.04 -21.94
CA ASN A 105 -3.62 13.96 -21.12
C ASN A 105 -3.88 13.71 -19.63
N HIS A 106 -5.13 13.49 -19.21
CA HIS A 106 -5.43 13.06 -17.84
C HIS A 106 -4.70 11.77 -17.46
N LYS A 107 -4.70 10.78 -18.37
CA LYS A 107 -3.96 9.53 -18.16
C LYS A 107 -2.45 9.75 -18.12
N PHE A 108 -1.93 10.67 -18.93
CA PHE A 108 -0.53 11.03 -18.95
C PHE A 108 -0.10 11.65 -17.62
N THR A 109 -0.83 12.66 -17.15
CA THR A 109 -0.58 13.35 -15.89
C THR A 109 -0.64 12.39 -14.71
N PHE A 110 -1.70 11.57 -14.61
CA PHE A 110 -1.81 10.56 -13.54
C PHE A 110 -0.63 9.57 -13.58
N ARG A 111 -0.28 9.06 -14.76
CA ARG A 111 0.80 8.09 -14.88
C ARG A 111 2.17 8.70 -14.56
N ARG A 112 2.37 9.98 -14.90
CA ARG A 112 3.59 10.73 -14.58
C ARG A 112 3.69 11.00 -13.09
N SER A 113 2.58 11.33 -12.42
CA SER A 113 2.57 11.57 -10.97
C SER A 113 2.86 10.30 -10.14
N LEU A 114 2.56 9.11 -10.68
CA LEU A 114 2.90 7.85 -10.02
C LEU A 114 4.42 7.62 -9.87
N VAL A 115 5.24 8.12 -10.80
CA VAL A 115 6.69 7.82 -10.80
C VAL A 115 7.38 8.23 -9.49
N PRO A 116 7.34 9.51 -9.05
CA PRO A 116 7.98 9.92 -7.80
C PRO A 116 7.36 9.21 -6.58
N THR A 117 6.05 8.97 -6.57
CA THR A 117 5.40 8.23 -5.47
C THR A 117 5.89 6.79 -5.37
N LEU A 118 6.06 6.09 -6.49
CA LEU A 118 6.54 4.71 -6.49
C LEU A 118 8.03 4.62 -6.15
N GLU A 119 8.85 5.58 -6.58
CA GLU A 119 10.25 5.70 -6.19
C GLU A 119 10.40 5.90 -4.68
N GLN A 120 9.60 6.80 -4.10
CA GLN A 120 9.61 7.03 -2.66
C GLN A 120 9.20 5.76 -1.90
N ARG A 121 8.13 5.09 -2.33
CA ARG A 121 7.72 3.81 -1.75
C ARG A 121 8.81 2.75 -1.83
N GLN A 122 9.61 2.72 -2.90
CA GLN A 122 10.71 1.78 -3.02
C GLN A 122 11.83 2.09 -2.01
N LYS A 123 12.17 3.37 -1.82
CA LYS A 123 13.11 3.81 -0.77
C LYS A 123 12.62 3.39 0.62
N ASP A 124 11.36 3.63 0.93
CA ASP A 124 10.81 3.28 2.25
C ASP A 124 10.76 1.77 2.46
N LEU A 125 10.44 1.01 1.41
CA LEU A 125 10.44 -0.44 1.47
C LEU A 125 11.84 -1.03 1.69
N SER A 126 12.88 -0.38 1.15
CA SER A 126 14.28 -0.78 1.44
C SER A 126 14.61 -0.66 2.93
N LYS A 127 14.07 0.36 3.63
CA LYS A 127 14.24 0.52 5.08
C LYS A 127 13.51 -0.59 5.84
N VAL A 128 12.29 -0.95 5.42
CA VAL A 128 11.54 -2.08 5.99
C VAL A 128 12.29 -3.39 5.78
N GLN A 129 12.88 -3.61 4.60
CA GLN A 129 13.68 -4.81 4.34
C GLN A 129 14.93 -4.88 5.23
N LYS A 130 15.63 -3.76 5.45
CA LYS A 130 16.76 -3.69 6.40
C LYS A 130 16.31 -4.02 7.83
N TRP A 131 15.18 -3.47 8.26
CA TRP A 131 14.58 -3.78 9.56
C TRP A 131 14.16 -5.26 9.69
N CYS A 132 13.67 -5.86 8.61
CA CYS A 132 13.37 -7.30 8.58
C CYS A 132 14.65 -8.15 8.68
N ALA A 133 15.72 -7.74 8.00
CA ALA A 133 17.00 -8.44 8.01
C ALA A 133 17.67 -8.42 9.38
N SER A 134 17.64 -7.29 10.09
CA SER A 134 18.20 -7.19 11.45
C SER A 134 17.49 -8.07 12.49
N ARG A 135 16.34 -8.64 12.15
CA ARG A 135 15.51 -9.46 13.03
C ARG A 135 15.51 -10.94 12.64
N GLY A 136 16.36 -11.34 11.69
CA GLY A 136 16.44 -12.74 11.21
C GLY A 136 15.27 -13.17 10.32
N GLU A 137 14.29 -12.29 10.06
CA GLU A 137 13.11 -12.54 9.22
C GLU A 137 13.41 -12.43 7.71
N GLY A 138 14.70 -12.34 7.35
CA GLY A 138 15.20 -12.24 5.98
C GLY A 138 15.39 -13.58 5.27
N SER A 139 15.45 -14.69 5.99
CA SER A 139 15.76 -16.04 5.49
C SER A 139 14.55 -16.96 5.55
N GLY A 140 13.47 -16.59 4.86
CA GLY A 140 12.40 -17.54 4.54
C GLY A 140 12.89 -18.49 3.44
N LYS A 141 13.24 -19.72 3.83
CA LYS A 141 13.35 -20.90 2.96
C LYS A 141 12.02 -21.15 2.25
#